data_AF-A0A1Q9MTH8-F1
#
_entry.id   AF-A0A1Q9MTH8-F1
#
_cell.length_a   1.000
_cell.length_b   1.000
_cell.length_c   1.000
_cell.angle_alpha   90.00
_cell.angle_beta   90.00
_cell.angle_gamma   90.00
#
_symmetry.space_group_name_H-M   'P 1'
#
loop_
_entity.id
_entity.type
_entity.pdbx_description
1 polymer ?
#
loop_
_entity_poly.entity_id
_entity_poly.type
_entity_poly.pdbx_seq_one_letter_code
_entity_poly.pdbx_strand_id
1 'polypeptide(L)'
;MAEYRKKGGNTDVDVSYQWLAIMFESNDHRLKQIGDAYKSGALLSGELKSIAIEKINAFLKDHQIKREEARDKLPEFLIKD
;
A
#
# COMPACT_ATOMS: atom_id res chain seq x y z
N MET A 1 21.94 -3.25 -9.64
CA MET A 1 21.21 -2.17 -10.33
C MET A 1 21.08 -2.41 -11.83
N ALA A 2 22.17 -2.56 -12.60
CA ALA A 2 22.10 -2.79 -14.04
C ALA A 2 21.32 -4.07 -14.43
N GLU A 3 21.55 -5.18 -13.72
CA GLU A 3 20.82 -6.43 -13.96
C GLU A 3 19.31 -6.31 -13.68
N TYR A 4 18.96 -5.63 -12.58
CA TYR A 4 17.57 -5.37 -12.22
C TYR A 4 16.87 -4.50 -13.28
N ARG A 5 17.52 -3.42 -13.76
CA ARG A 5 16.97 -2.58 -14.83
C ARG A 5 16.73 -3.34 -16.14
N LYS A 6 17.43 -4.45 -16.37
CA LYS A 6 17.25 -5.31 -17.55
C LYS A 6 16.13 -6.35 -17.39
N LYS A 7 15.98 -6.90 -16.18
CA LYS A 7 15.01 -7.99 -15.90
C LYS A 7 13.66 -7.49 -15.37
N GLY A 8 13.65 -6.34 -14.71
CA GLY A 8 12.48 -5.83 -14.00
C GLY A 8 12.15 -6.60 -12.71
N GLY A 9 11.08 -6.16 -12.06
CA GLY A 9 10.50 -6.80 -10.89
C GLY A 9 9.27 -7.64 -11.22
N ASN A 10 8.94 -8.60 -10.35
CA ASN A 10 7.77 -9.45 -10.50
C ASN A 10 6.66 -9.00 -9.53
N THR A 11 5.58 -8.43 -10.08
CA THR A 11 4.41 -7.97 -9.31
C THR A 11 3.64 -9.09 -8.64
N ASP A 12 3.73 -10.32 -9.15
CA ASP A 12 2.92 -11.44 -8.67
C ASP A 12 3.42 -11.98 -7.33
N VAL A 13 4.66 -11.65 -6.96
CA VAL A 13 5.31 -12.08 -5.71
C VAL A 13 5.79 -10.92 -4.83
N ASP A 14 5.83 -9.68 -5.35
CA ASP A 14 6.25 -8.53 -4.57
C ASP A 14 5.13 -8.06 -3.62
N VAL A 15 5.35 -8.23 -2.32
CA VAL A 15 4.38 -7.89 -1.28
C VAL A 15 4.06 -6.40 -1.24
N SER A 16 5.02 -5.52 -1.52
CA SER A 16 4.76 -4.07 -1.55
C SER A 16 3.83 -3.70 -2.70
N TYR A 17 4.01 -4.31 -3.87
CA TYR A 17 3.07 -4.15 -4.99
C TYR A 17 1.69 -4.73 -4.65
N GLN A 18 1.63 -5.95 -4.09
CA GLN A 18 0.35 -6.58 -3.72
C GLN A 18 -0.43 -5.75 -2.71
N TRP A 19 0.23 -5.17 -1.71
CA TRP A 19 -0.41 -4.28 -0.74
C TRP A 19 -0.96 -3.01 -1.39
N LEU A 20 -0.22 -2.40 -2.31
CA LEU A 20 -0.73 -1.30 -3.12
C LEU A 20 -1.98 -1.71 -3.90
N ALA A 21 -1.94 -2.86 -4.57
CA ALA A 21 -3.04 -3.34 -5.41
C ALA A 21 -4.31 -3.70 -4.64
N ILE A 22 -4.17 -4.29 -3.44
CA ILE A 22 -5.31 -4.82 -2.69
C ILE A 22 -5.92 -3.76 -1.77
N MET A 23 -5.09 -2.88 -1.18
CA MET A 23 -5.50 -2.04 -0.04
C MET A 23 -5.20 -0.55 -0.19
N PHE A 24 -4.06 -0.17 -0.79
CA PHE A 24 -3.46 1.16 -0.54
C PHE A 24 -3.37 2.10 -1.75
N GLU A 25 -3.59 1.62 -2.97
CA GLU A 25 -3.75 2.47 -4.16
C GLU A 25 -5.16 2.29 -4.74
N SER A 26 -5.99 3.32 -4.60
CA SER A 26 -7.36 3.32 -5.09
C SER A 26 -7.50 3.74 -6.55
N ASN A 27 -6.43 4.26 -7.16
CA ASN A 27 -6.44 4.66 -8.56
C ASN A 27 -5.81 3.56 -9.44
N ASP A 28 -6.67 2.79 -10.12
CA ASP A 28 -6.27 1.68 -11.00
C ASP A 28 -5.29 2.09 -12.09
N HIS A 29 -5.43 3.31 -12.64
CA HIS A 29 -4.50 3.80 -13.65
C HIS A 29 -3.11 4.02 -13.06
N ARG A 30 -3.03 4.62 -11.87
CA ARG A 30 -1.75 4.79 -11.16
C ARG A 30 -1.15 3.44 -10.77
N LEU A 31 -1.97 2.51 -10.29
CA LEU A 31 -1.53 1.14 -9.96
C LEU A 31 -0.94 0.43 -11.19
N LYS A 32 -1.59 0.57 -12.35
CA LYS A 32 -1.09 0.05 -13.61
C LYS A 32 0.25 0.67 -13.98
N GLN A 33 0.40 1.98 -13.89
CA GLN A 33 1.66 2.67 -14.18
C GLN A 33 2.81 2.19 -13.28
N ILE A 34 2.56 2.03 -11.98
CA ILE A 34 3.53 1.48 -11.03
C ILE A 34 3.93 0.07 -11.44
N GLY A 35 2.94 -0.78 -11.76
CA GLY A 35 3.18 -2.17 -12.17
C GLY A 35 3.98 -2.28 -13.46
N ASP A 36 3.63 -1.49 -14.49
CA ASP A 36 4.34 -1.47 -15.76
C ASP A 36 5.79 -1.01 -15.57
N ALA A 37 6.02 0.08 -14.80
CA ALA A 37 7.36 0.60 -14.52
C ALA A 37 8.21 -0.37 -13.69
N TYR A 38 7.59 -1.10 -12.77
CA TYR A 38 8.26 -2.12 -11.96
C TYR A 38 8.67 -3.32 -12.82
N LYS A 39 7.76 -3.84 -13.64
CA LYS A 39 8.00 -4.95 -14.57
C LYS A 39 9.04 -4.62 -15.64
N SER A 40 9.13 -3.36 -16.06
CA SER A 40 10.13 -2.93 -17.04
C SER A 40 11.52 -2.68 -16.42
N GLY A 41 11.64 -2.68 -15.09
CA GLY A 41 12.88 -2.30 -14.39
C GLY A 41 13.16 -0.80 -14.36
N ALA A 42 12.20 0.02 -14.78
CA ALA A 42 12.29 1.48 -14.64
C ALA A 42 12.22 1.91 -13.16
N LEU A 43 11.35 1.24 -12.40
CA LEU A 43 11.14 1.42 -10.96
C LEU A 43 11.89 0.33 -10.15
N LEU A 44 12.76 0.74 -9.24
CA LEU A 44 13.50 -0.15 -8.35
C LEU A 44 12.62 -0.62 -7.17
N SER A 45 12.92 -1.78 -6.58
CA SER A 45 12.19 -2.25 -5.38
C SER A 45 12.25 -1.28 -4.19
N GLY A 46 13.32 -0.49 -4.07
CA GLY A 46 13.38 0.57 -3.05
C GLY A 46 12.35 1.67 -3.29
N GLU A 47 12.18 2.08 -4.54
CA GLU A 47 11.22 3.12 -4.94
C GLU A 47 9.77 2.62 -4.81
N LEU A 48 9.51 1.37 -5.21
CA LEU A 48 8.22 0.71 -4.98
C LEU A 48 7.87 0.66 -3.48
N LYS A 49 8.84 0.29 -2.63
CA LYS A 49 8.66 0.27 -1.16
C LYS A 49 8.39 1.67 -0.62
N SER A 50 9.06 2.70 -1.11
CA SER A 50 8.79 4.08 -0.72
C SER A 50 7.35 4.49 -1.01
N ILE A 51 6.82 4.12 -2.18
CA ILE A 51 5.41 4.37 -2.54
C ILE A 51 4.47 3.64 -1.57
N ALA A 52 4.73 2.36 -1.27
CA ALA A 52 3.94 1.59 -0.31
C ALA A 52 3.97 2.21 1.09
N ILE A 53 5.14 2.60 1.59
CA ILE A 53 5.32 3.23 2.90
C ILE A 53 4.50 4.51 3.00
N GLU A 54 4.52 5.37 1.99
CA GLU A 54 3.75 6.62 1.97
C GLU A 54 2.25 6.34 2.14
N LYS A 55 1.70 5.43 1.34
CA LYS A 55 0.27 5.10 1.36
C LYS A 55 -0.15 4.42 2.67
N ILE A 56 0.65 3.49 3.17
CA ILE A 56 0.38 2.78 4.42
C ILE A 56 0.39 3.75 5.60
N ASN A 57 1.38 4.66 5.65
CA ASN A 57 1.45 5.66 6.73
C ASN A 57 0.27 6.64 6.68
N ALA A 58 -0.17 7.06 5.49
CA ALA A 58 -1.36 7.88 5.34
C ALA A 58 -2.61 7.16 5.86
N PHE A 59 -2.79 5.89 5.51
CA PHE A 59 -3.88 5.06 6.02
C PHE A 59 -3.82 4.89 7.54
N LEU A 60 -2.65 4.52 8.09
CA LEU A 60 -2.48 4.28 9.52
C LEU A 60 -2.75 5.54 10.34
N LYS A 61 -2.33 6.72 9.85
CA LYS A 61 -2.62 8.00 10.50
C LYS A 61 -4.12 8.25 10.61
N ASP A 62 -4.85 8.11 9.50
CA ASP A 62 -6.31 8.28 9.47
C ASP A 62 -7.01 7.24 10.36
N HIS A 63 -6.58 5.97 10.26
CA HIS A 63 -7.12 4.89 11.08
C HIS A 63 -6.92 5.14 12.58
N GLN A 64 -5.74 5.60 13.00
CA GLN A 64 -5.45 5.93 14.39
C GLN A 64 -6.36 7.05 14.91
N ILE A 65 -6.60 8.11 14.11
CA ILE A 65 -7.52 9.20 14.47
C ILE A 65 -8.93 8.63 14.69
N LYS A 66 -9.45 7.87 13.72
CA LYS A 66 -10.78 7.25 13.80
C LYS A 66 -10.92 6.30 14.99
N ARG A 67 -9.86 5.57 15.33
CA ARG A 67 -9.84 4.68 16.50
C ARG A 67 -10.00 5.46 17.80
N GLU A 68 -9.28 6.57 17.95
CA GLU A 68 -9.40 7.40 19.15
C GLU A 68 -10.77 8.07 19.25
N GLU A 69 -11.34 8.55 18.14
CA GLU A 69 -12.71 9.11 18.10
C GLU A 69 -13.80 8.08 18.45
N ALA A 70 -13.55 6.80 18.18
CA ALA A 70 -14.46 5.72 18.48
C ALA A 70 -14.36 5.21 19.93
N ARG A 71 -13.34 5.62 20.69
CA ARG A 71 -13.03 5.08 22.02
C ARG A 71 -14.20 5.21 22.99
N ASP A 72 -14.82 6.38 23.03
CA ASP A 72 -15.92 6.66 23.95
C ASP A 72 -17.26 6.09 23.47
N LYS A 73 -17.34 5.66 22.20
CA LYS A 73 -18.53 5.07 21.59
C LYS A 73 -18.59 3.55 21.75
N LEU A 74 -17.52 2.92 22.23
CA LEU A 74 -17.47 1.47 22.45
C LEU A 74 -18.67 0.92 23.24
N PRO A 75 -19.16 1.56 24.32
CA PRO A 75 -20.31 1.07 25.06
C PRO A 75 -21.62 0.98 24.25
N GLU A 76 -21.74 1.72 23.14
CA GLU A 76 -22.92 1.70 22.27
C GLU A 76 -22.99 0.41 21.41
N PHE A 77 -21.85 -0.24 21.19
CA PHE A 77 -21.74 -1.44 20.35
C PHE A 77 -21.62 -2.74 21.14
N LEU A 78 -21.47 -2.65 22.47
CA LEU A 78 -21.44 -3.81 23.36
C LEU A 78 -22.87 -4.20 23.73
N ILE A 79 -23.23 -5.46 23.47
CA ILE A 79 -24.47 -6.03 24.00
C ILE A 79 -24.30 -6.15 25.51
N LYS A 80 -25.22 -5.53 26.26
CA LYS A 80 -25.29 -5.69 27.71
C LYS A 80 -26.07 -6.97 27.99
N ASP A 81 -25.55 -7.81 28.88
CA ASP A 81 -26.20 -9.01 29.39
C ASP A 81 -27.55 -8.69 30.08
#